data_AF-A0A2U8DL19-F1
#
_entry.id   AF-A0A2U8DL19-F1
#
_cell.length_a   1.000
_cell.length_b   1.000
_cell.length_c   1.000
_cell.angle_alpha   90.00
_cell.angle_beta   90.00
_cell.angle_gamma   90.00
#
_symmetry.space_group_name_H-M   'P 1'
#
loop_
_entity.id
_entity.type
_entity.pdbx_description
1 polymer ?
#
loop_
_entity_poly.entity_id
_entity_poly.type
_entity_poly.pdbx_seq_one_letter_code
_entity_poly.pdbx_strand_id
1 'polypeptide(L)' 'MEVDYDELSSDESYELGKLCEMTGRFLDYEEELKIPNMYCSEDEIYIQMDIVWISLGQMKPILKKMRCNFLN' A
#
# COMPACT_ATOMS: atom_id res chain seq x y z
N MET A 1 -12.82 2.51 -15.01
CA MET A 1 -11.94 3.66 -14.71
C MET A 1 -10.55 3.11 -14.83
N GLU A 2 -9.99 3.17 -16.04
CA GLU A 2 -8.57 2.87 -16.25
C GLU A 2 -7.79 3.92 -15.48
N VAL A 3 -6.94 3.44 -14.59
CA VAL A 3 -6.00 4.29 -13.89
C VAL A 3 -4.89 4.56 -14.89
N ASP A 4 -4.68 5.82 -15.25
CA ASP A 4 -3.47 6.23 -15.98
C ASP A 4 -2.27 6.06 -15.05
N TYR A 5 -1.53 4.97 -15.21
CA TYR A 5 -0.29 4.70 -14.47
C TYR A 5 0.88 5.56 -15.00
N ASP A 6 0.70 6.27 -16.11
CA ASP A 6 1.72 7.05 -16.81
C ASP A 6 2.24 8.27 -16.04
N GLU A 7 1.63 8.62 -14.90
CA GLU A 7 2.07 9.76 -14.08
C GLU A 7 2.97 9.39 -12.91
N LEU A 8 3.17 8.12 -12.56
CA LEU A 8 4.00 7.73 -11.42
C LEU A 8 5.49 7.77 -11.76
N SER A 9 6.30 8.42 -10.93
CA SER A 9 7.75 8.29 -11.02
C SER A 9 8.17 6.83 -10.74
N SER A 10 9.40 6.46 -11.11
CA SER A 10 9.92 5.13 -10.82
C SER A 10 9.90 4.80 -9.33
N ASP A 11 10.23 5.77 -8.47
CA ASP A 11 10.24 5.61 -7.02
C ASP A 11 8.81 5.48 -6.47
N GLU A 12 7.88 6.29 -6.98
CA GLU A 12 6.46 6.20 -6.64
C GLU A 12 5.85 4.85 -7.05
N SER A 13 6.20 4.35 -8.24
CA SER A 13 5.76 3.05 -8.74
C SER A 13 6.34 1.91 -7.92
N TYR A 14 7.60 2.03 -7.48
CA TYR A 14 8.25 1.05 -6.62
C TYR A 14 7.56 0.95 -5.25
N GLU A 15 7.34 2.09 -4.58
CA GLU A 15 6.66 2.12 -3.28
C GLU A 15 5.20 1.66 -3.38
N LEU A 16 4.50 2.01 -4.46
CA LEU A 16 3.16 1.51 -4.73
C LEU A 16 3.14 0.00 -4.98
N GLY A 17 4.11 -0.52 -5.74
CA GLY A 17 4.27 -1.96 -5.98
C GLY A 17 4.47 -2.73 -4.67
N LYS A 18 5.29 -2.19 -3.77
CA LYS A 18 5.51 -2.76 -2.44
C LYS A 18 4.23 -2.76 -1.59
N LEU A 19 3.44 -1.67 -1.62
CA LEU A 19 2.15 -1.63 -0.94
C LEU A 19 1.17 -2.68 -1.50
N CYS A 20 1.10 -2.83 -2.82
CA CYS A 20 0.29 -3.88 -3.46
C CYS A 20 0.73 -5.29 -3.05
N GLU A 21 2.03 -5.55 -2.95
CA GLU A 21 2.54 -6.84 -2.46
C GLU A 21 2.16 -7.09 -1.00
N MET A 22 2.34 -6.09 -0.12
CA MET A 22 2.02 -6.20 1.30
C MET A 22 0.53 -6.44 1.54
N THR A 23 -0.34 -5.75 0.79
CA THR A 23 -1.80 -5.95 0.88
C THR A 23 -2.24 -7.33 0.41
N GLY A 24 -1.55 -7.92 -0.57
CA GLY A 24 -1.76 -9.32 -0.97
C GLY A 24 -1.31 -10.34 0.09
N ARG A 25 -0.55 -9.91 1.09
CA ARG A 25 -0.01 -10.71 2.20
C ARG A 25 -0.63 -10.32 3.55
N PHE A 26 -1.71 -9.53 3.53
CA PHE A 26 -2.41 -9.13 4.73
C PHE A 26 -2.92 -10.33 5.51
N LEU A 27 -2.69 -10.34 6.83
CA LEU A 27 -3.26 -11.31 7.74
C LEU A 27 -3.46 -10.70 9.13
N ASP A 28 -4.58 -10.99 9.75
CA ASP A 28 -4.96 -10.50 11.09
C ASP A 28 -4.62 -11.49 12.22
N TYR A 29 -4.09 -12.68 11.88
CA TYR A 29 -3.77 -13.73 12.85
C TYR A 29 -2.35 -13.61 13.40
N GLU A 30 -2.23 -13.19 14.67
CA GLU A 30 -0.95 -12.90 15.33
C GLU A 30 0.06 -14.05 15.32
N GLU A 31 -0.37 -15.30 15.36
CA GLU A 31 0.57 -16.44 15.34
C GLU A 31 1.23 -16.62 13.98
N GLU A 32 0.51 -16.37 12.90
CA GLU A 32 1.03 -16.46 11.54
C GLU A 32 1.90 -15.23 11.20
N LEU A 33 1.62 -14.05 11.78
CA LEU A 33 2.50 -12.87 11.70
C LEU A 33 3.90 -13.09 12.27
N LYS A 34 4.09 -14.10 13.13
CA LYS A 34 5.43 -14.48 13.64
C LYS A 34 6.30 -15.12 12.57
N ILE A 35 5.71 -15.56 11.44
CA ILE A 35 6.46 -16.13 10.31
C ILE A 35 7.10 -14.96 9.55
N PRO A 36 8.43 -14.80 9.60
CA PRO A 36 9.11 -13.66 9.02
C PRO A 36 8.89 -13.60 7.51
N ASN A 37 8.65 -12.41 6.98
CA ASN A 37 8.50 -12.17 5.54
C ASN A 37 7.42 -13.05 4.86
N MET A 38 6.40 -13.50 5.59
CA MET A 38 5.27 -14.23 5.01
C MET A 38 4.01 -13.39 4.98
N TYR A 39 3.62 -12.81 6.11
CA TYR A 39 2.42 -11.98 6.22
C TYR A 39 2.74 -10.57 6.69
N CYS A 40 1.77 -9.67 6.48
CA CYS A 40 1.83 -8.29 6.95
C CYS A 40 0.59 -7.98 7.79
N SER A 41 0.81 -7.28 8.90
CA SER A 41 -0.25 -6.74 9.74
C SER A 41 -0.90 -5.50 9.09
N GLU A 42 -2.08 -5.12 9.60
CA GLU A 42 -2.77 -3.91 9.18
C GLU A 42 -1.91 -2.65 9.41
N ASP A 43 -1.23 -2.59 10.56
CA ASP A 43 -0.36 -1.47 10.95
C ASP A 43 0.81 -1.30 9.97
N GLU A 44 1.44 -2.40 9.54
CA GLU A 44 2.52 -2.36 8.54
C GLU A 44 2.04 -1.85 7.18
N ILE A 45 0.82 -2.23 6.79
CA ILE A 45 0.19 -1.74 5.56
C ILE A 45 -0.10 -0.25 5.66
N TYR A 46 -0.62 0.22 6.80
CA TYR A 46 -0.86 1.66 7.02
C TYR A 46 0.44 2.47 6.99
N ILE A 47 1.50 1.99 7.63
CA ILE A 47 2.81 2.65 7.59
C ILE A 47 3.32 2.77 6.15
N GLN A 48 3.25 1.68 5.37
CA GLN A 48 3.67 1.71 3.97
C GLN A 48 2.77 2.61 3.12
N MET A 49 1.46 2.65 3.40
CA MET A 49 0.52 3.56 2.74
C MET A 49 0.83 5.01 3.04
N ASP A 50 1.23 5.35 4.27
CA ASP A 50 1.65 6.70 4.65
C ASP A 50 2.98 7.09 3.96
N ILE A 51 3.92 6.16 3.83
CA ILE A 51 5.17 6.38 3.05
C ILE A 51 4.83 6.70 1.60
N VAL A 52 4.00 5.86 0.96
CA VAL A 52 3.53 6.07 -0.42
C VAL A 52 2.84 7.44 -0.53
N TRP A 53 2.00 7.80 0.44
CA TRP A 53 1.27 9.07 0.48
C TRP A 53 2.19 10.29 0.58
N ILE A 54 3.23 10.22 1.42
CA ILE A 54 4.22 11.31 1.60
C ILE A 54 5.09 11.43 0.35
N SER A 55 5.58 10.31 -0.19
CA SER A 55 6.44 10.27 -1.37
C SER A 55 5.72 10.79 -2.63
N LEU A 56 4.41 10.59 -2.72
CA LEU A 56 3.60 11.01 -3.86
C LEU A 56 3.25 12.51 -3.88
N GLY A 57 3.69 13.29 -2.89
CA GLY A 57 3.71 14.75 -2.93
C GLY A 57 2.35 15.47 -2.90
N GLN A 58 1.29 14.96 -3.55
CA GLN A 58 -0.11 15.37 -3.48
C GLN A 58 -1.05 14.27 -4.01
N MET A 59 -2.35 14.38 -3.66
CA MET A 59 -3.42 13.44 -4.00
C MET A 59 -3.53 13.14 -5.50
N LYS A 60 -2.85 12.09 -5.97
CA LYS A 60 -3.26 11.39 -7.20
C LYS A 60 -4.58 10.63 -6.92
N PRO A 61 -5.58 10.71 -7.82
CA PRO A 61 -6.91 10.12 -7.61
C PRO A 61 -6.91 8.63 -7.23
N ILE A 62 -5.89 7.88 -7.69
CA ILE A 62 -5.74 6.46 -7.42
C ILE A 62 -5.52 6.16 -5.92
N LEU A 63 -4.69 6.96 -5.25
CA LEU A 63 -4.36 6.78 -3.83
C LEU A 63 -5.53 7.13 -2.93
N LYS A 64 -6.31 8.17 -3.32
CA LYS A 64 -7.54 8.52 -2.62
C LYS A 64 -8.53 7.36 -2.65
N LYS A 65 -8.60 6.63 -3.77
CA LYS A 65 -9.47 5.45 -3.91
C LYS A 65 -8.98 4.26 -3.07
N MET A 66 -7.67 4.01 -3.04
CA MET A 66 -7.09 2.96 -2.18
C MET A 66 -7.31 3.26 -0.70
N ARG A 67 -6.98 4.46 -0.24
CA ARG A 67 -7.19 4.87 1.16
C ARG A 67 -8.65 4.78 1.60
N CYS A 68 -9.60 5.15 0.73
CA CYS A 68 -11.03 5.02 1.03
C CYS A 68 -11.51 3.55 1.08
N ASN A 69 -10.87 2.63 0.37
CA ASN A 69 -11.24 1.21 0.38
C ASN A 69 -10.70 0.45 1.60
N PHE A 70 -9.56 0.88 2.18
CA PHE A 70 -9.01 0.26 3.39
C PHE A 70 -9.65 0.77 4.70
N LEU A 71 -10.30 1.93 4.68
CA LEU A 71 -10.93 2.54 5.87
C LEU A 71 -12.44 2.26 6.00
N ASN A 72 -13.01 1.33 5.22
CA ASN A 72 -14.43 0.95 5.26
C ASN A 72 -14.63 -0.52 5.60
#